data_AF-A0A7C7XPY3-F1
#
_entry.id   AF-A0A7C7XPY3-F1
#
_cell.length_a   1.000
_cell.length_b   1.000
_cell.length_c   1.000
_cell.angle_alpha   90.00
_cell.angle_beta   90.00
_cell.angle_gamma   90.00
#
_symmetry.space_group_name_H-M   'P 1'
#
loop_
_entity.id
_entity.type
_entity.pdbx_description
1 polymer ?
#
loop_
_entity_poly.entity_id
_entity_poly.type
_entity_poly.pdbx_seq_one_letter_code
_entity_poly.pdbx_strand_id
1 'polypeptide(L)'
;MAEAIVTCIQNYLDQGHHDRPYEDTIHDVMGASSDTGFNFGDITGLPWIEINFTRDIEQARNVILPRIRKKLGKVLRVGAGRKSIASSQSNQ
;
A
#
# COMPACT_ATOMS: atom_id res chain seq x y z
N MET A 1 -19.90 -2.66 -1.21
CA MET A 1 -18.61 -3.29 -1.55
C MET A 1 -18.22 -4.39 -0.58
N ALA A 2 -17.91 -4.08 0.69
CA ALA A 2 -17.55 -5.11 1.68
C ALA A 2 -18.57 -6.25 1.78
N GLU A 3 -19.87 -5.94 1.81
CA GLU A 3 -20.94 -6.95 1.82
C GLU A 3 -20.96 -7.85 0.58
N ALA A 4 -20.62 -7.31 -0.59
CA ALA A 4 -20.56 -8.08 -1.84
C ALA A 4 -19.38 -9.07 -1.81
N ILE A 5 -18.24 -8.64 -1.26
CA ILE A 5 -17.07 -9.51 -1.02
C ILE A 5 -17.43 -10.62 -0.03
N VAL A 6 -18.04 -10.28 1.10
CA VAL A 6 -18.45 -11.28 2.11
C VAL A 6 -19.44 -12.29 1.53
N THR A 7 -20.44 -11.82 0.78
CA THR A 7 -21.41 -12.70 0.11
C THR A 7 -20.74 -13.64 -0.89
N CYS A 8 -19.78 -13.12 -1.69
CA CYS A 8 -19.05 -13.93 -2.65
C CYS A 8 -18.16 -14.99 -1.97
N ILE A 9 -17.46 -14.62 -0.89
CA ILE A 9 -16.69 -15.58 -0.07
C ILE A 9 -17.60 -16.66 0.49
N GLN A 10 -18.75 -16.28 1.06
CA GLN A 10 -19.68 -17.25 1.64
C GLN A 10 -20.16 -18.25 0.57
N ASN A 11 -20.50 -17.78 -0.63
CA ASN A 11 -20.87 -18.65 -1.74
C ASN A 11 -19.76 -19.64 -2.10
N TYR A 12 -18.49 -19.24 -2.04
CA TYR A 12 -17.35 -20.13 -2.28
C TYR A 12 -17.19 -21.19 -1.19
N LEU A 13 -17.33 -20.79 0.07
CA LEU A 13 -17.29 -21.73 1.19
C LEU A 13 -18.44 -22.74 1.11
N ASP A 14 -19.65 -22.30 0.79
CA ASP A 14 -20.83 -23.18 0.65
C ASP A 14 -20.67 -24.19 -0.51
N GLN A 15 -19.84 -23.87 -1.50
CA GLN A 15 -19.48 -24.74 -2.63
C GLN A 15 -18.23 -25.61 -2.34
N GLY A 16 -17.63 -25.50 -1.16
CA GLY A 16 -16.44 -26.26 -0.77
C GLY A 16 -15.12 -25.71 -1.34
N HIS A 17 -15.12 -24.49 -1.88
CA HIS A 17 -13.94 -23.85 -2.45
C HIS A 17 -13.10 -23.14 -1.37
N HIS A 18 -12.38 -23.93 -0.57
CA HIS A 18 -11.64 -23.41 0.59
C HIS A 18 -10.21 -22.96 0.25
N ASP A 19 -9.66 -23.39 -0.89
CA ASP A 19 -8.26 -23.17 -1.27
C ASP A 19 -8.10 -22.07 -2.34
N ARG A 20 -9.16 -21.29 -2.59
CA ARG A 20 -9.10 -20.20 -3.58
C ARG A 20 -8.32 -19.01 -3.03
N PRO A 21 -7.50 -18.33 -3.85
CA PRO A 21 -6.92 -17.04 -3.49
C PRO A 21 -8.01 -16.03 -3.18
N TYR A 22 -7.75 -15.10 -2.25
CA TYR A 22 -8.75 -14.08 -1.90
C TYR A 22 -9.00 -13.11 -3.07
N GLU A 23 -8.01 -12.96 -3.97
CA GLU A 23 -8.06 -12.13 -5.17
C GLU A 23 -9.18 -12.53 -6.11
N ASP A 24 -9.51 -13.82 -6.20
CA ASP A 24 -10.63 -14.32 -7.03
C ASP A 24 -11.94 -13.65 -6.61
N THR A 25 -12.19 -13.51 -5.30
CA THR A 25 -13.40 -12.85 -4.79
C THR A 25 -13.43 -11.37 -5.19
N ILE A 26 -12.30 -10.67 -5.07
CA ILE A 26 -12.19 -9.26 -5.43
C ILE A 26 -12.44 -9.08 -6.94
N HIS A 27 -11.83 -9.95 -7.75
CA HIS A 27 -12.00 -9.97 -9.20
C HIS A 27 -13.46 -10.19 -9.60
N ASP A 28 -14.13 -11.18 -9.01
CA ASP A 28 -15.49 -11.54 -9.40
C ASP A 28 -16.51 -10.49 -8.95
N VAL A 29 -16.31 -9.88 -7.77
CA VAL A 29 -17.11 -8.73 -7.33
C VAL A 29 -16.85 -7.51 -8.22
N MET A 30 -15.62 -7.30 -8.68
CA MET A 30 -15.27 -6.22 -9.61
C MET A 30 -15.95 -6.41 -10.98
N GLY A 31 -16.03 -7.65 -11.48
CA GLY A 31 -16.66 -7.98 -12.77
C GLY A 31 -18.19 -8.03 -12.73
N ALA A 32 -18.80 -8.29 -11.57
CA ALA A 32 -20.25 -8.47 -11.43
C ALA A 32 -21.05 -7.15 -11.44
N SER A 33 -20.42 -5.99 -11.27
CA SER A 33 -21.11 -4.70 -11.23
C SER A 33 -20.34 -3.61 -11.99
N SER A 34 -21.05 -2.73 -12.69
CA SER A 34 -20.45 -1.65 -13.48
C SER A 34 -20.01 -0.44 -12.65
N ASP A 35 -20.52 -0.30 -11.42
CA ASP A 35 -20.15 0.74 -10.46
C ASP A 35 -19.79 0.10 -9.11
N THR A 36 -18.58 -0.43 -9.05
CA THR A 36 -18.09 -1.14 -7.87
C THR A 36 -17.42 -0.20 -6.87
N GLY A 37 -17.03 1.00 -7.28
CA GLY A 37 -16.22 1.89 -6.44
C GLY A 37 -14.80 1.35 -6.19
N PHE A 38 -14.35 0.35 -6.96
CA PHE A 38 -12.94 -0.02 -7.00
C PHE A 38 -12.13 1.06 -7.70
N ASN A 39 -10.94 1.34 -7.17
CA ASN A 39 -9.97 2.22 -7.79
C ASN A 39 -8.59 1.55 -7.72
N PHE A 40 -7.68 1.94 -8.60
CA PHE A 40 -6.30 1.49 -8.61
C PHE A 40 -5.37 2.68 -8.48
N GLY A 41 -4.28 2.51 -7.75
CA GLY A 41 -3.22 3.50 -7.63
C GLY A 41 -1.99 3.02 -8.38
N ASP A 42 -1.37 3.90 -9.16
CA ASP A 42 -0.05 3.62 -9.72
C ASP A 42 1.01 3.70 -8.61
N ILE A 43 1.64 2.56 -8.35
CA ILE A 43 2.72 2.42 -7.37
C ILE A 43 4.11 2.36 -8.02
N THR A 44 4.21 2.65 -9.32
CA THR A 44 5.47 2.61 -10.07
C THR A 44 6.53 3.47 -9.38
N GLY A 45 7.71 2.88 -9.20
CA GLY A 45 8.84 3.52 -8.53
C GLY A 45 8.76 3.53 -6.99
N LEU A 46 7.69 3.05 -6.38
CA LEU A 46 7.66 2.80 -4.94
C LEU A 46 8.53 1.58 -4.60
N PRO A 47 9.39 1.68 -3.56
CA PRO A 47 10.17 0.54 -3.13
C PRO A 47 9.28 -0.47 -2.40
N TRP A 48 8.80 -1.48 -3.11
CA TRP A 48 7.96 -2.57 -2.62
C TRP A 48 8.41 -3.91 -3.22
N ILE A 49 8.16 -5.01 -2.50
CA ILE A 49 8.36 -6.39 -2.94
C ILE A 49 7.43 -7.33 -2.14
N GLU A 50 6.96 -8.40 -2.77
CA GLU A 50 6.33 -9.55 -2.10
C GLU A 50 7.42 -10.56 -1.69
N ILE A 51 7.36 -11.10 -0.48
CA ILE A 51 8.39 -12.03 0.03
C ILE A 51 7.80 -13.44 0.08
N ASN A 52 8.02 -14.20 -1.00
CA ASN A 52 7.53 -15.58 -1.13
C ASN A 52 8.67 -16.61 -1.05
N PHE A 53 9.89 -16.19 -1.35
CA PHE A 53 11.07 -17.05 -1.38
C PHE A 53 12.24 -16.46 -0.59
N THR A 54 13.21 -17.31 -0.24
CA THR A 54 14.43 -16.88 0.47
C THR A 54 15.19 -15.78 -0.29
N ARG A 55 15.17 -15.81 -1.62
CA ARG A 55 15.78 -14.76 -2.46
C ARG A 55 15.15 -13.38 -2.23
N ASP A 56 13.84 -13.33 -2.02
CA ASP A 56 13.12 -12.07 -1.82
C ASP A 56 13.52 -11.42 -0.50
N ILE A 57 13.93 -12.21 0.50
CA ILE A 57 14.51 -11.71 1.76
C ILE A 57 15.81 -10.94 1.50
N GLU A 58 16.69 -11.48 0.64
CA GLU A 58 17.95 -10.82 0.30
C GLU A 58 17.69 -9.51 -0.46
N GLN A 59 16.76 -9.53 -1.42
CA GLN A 59 16.36 -8.33 -2.17
C GLN A 59 15.67 -7.31 -1.26
N ALA A 60 14.79 -7.74 -0.36
CA ALA A 60 14.13 -6.89 0.62
C ALA A 60 15.16 -6.20 1.53
N ARG A 61 16.13 -6.97 2.04
CA ARG A 61 17.18 -6.47 2.95
C ARG A 61 18.14 -5.50 2.27
N ASN A 62 18.64 -5.85 1.09
CA ASN A 62 19.76 -5.14 0.46
C ASN A 62 19.31 -4.05 -0.51
N VAL A 63 18.09 -4.13 -1.06
CA VAL A 63 17.60 -3.20 -2.10
C VAL A 63 16.38 -2.41 -1.61
N ILE A 64 15.32 -3.09 -1.16
CA ILE A 64 14.03 -2.44 -0.93
C ILE A 64 14.01 -1.64 0.39
N LEU A 65 14.42 -2.26 1.51
CA LEU A 65 14.43 -1.63 2.83
C LEU A 65 15.31 -0.35 2.88
N PRO A 66 16.54 -0.32 2.31
CA PRO A 66 17.32 0.92 2.25
C PRO A 66 16.60 2.05 1.49
N ARG A 67 15.87 1.72 0.40
CA ARG A 67 15.10 2.70 -0.37
C ARG A 67 13.90 3.24 0.41
N ILE A 68 13.19 2.38 1.14
CA ILE A 68 12.11 2.79 2.06
C ILE A 68 12.65 3.76 3.12
N ARG A 69 13.76 3.40 3.80
CA ARG A 69 14.40 4.24 4.83
C ARG A 69 14.87 5.59 4.27
N LYS A 70 15.47 5.61 3.07
CA LYS A 70 15.88 6.85 2.40
C LYS A 70 14.68 7.75 2.08
N LYS A 71 13.57 7.17 1.62
CA LYS A 71 12.34 7.93 1.35
C LYS A 71 11.76 8.52 2.63
N LEU A 72 11.69 7.74 3.72
CA LEU A 72 11.23 8.24 5.02
C LEU A 72 12.12 9.36 5.58
N GLY A 73 13.44 9.22 5.46
CA GLY A 73 14.39 10.27 5.86
C GLY A 73 14.23 11.58 5.08
N LYS A 74 13.82 11.53 3.80
CA LYS A 74 13.48 12.73 3.02
C LYS A 74 12.18 13.39 3.53
N VAL A 75 11.14 12.61 3.80
CA VAL A 75 9.86 13.12 4.32
C VAL A 75 10.04 13.81 5.67
N LEU A 76 10.80 13.20 6.58
CA LEU A 76 11.08 13.78 7.90
C LEU A 76 11.90 15.07 7.84
N ARG A 77 12.86 15.20 6.91
CA ARG A 77 13.65 16.42 6.73
C ARG A 77 12.85 17.58 6.13
N VAL A 78 11.86 17.29 5.28
CA VAL A 78 10.96 18.32 4.72
C VAL A 78 10.02 18.88 5.80
N GLY A 79 9.59 18.05 6.76
CA GLY A 79 8.74 18.49 7.89
C GLY A 79 9.45 19.36 8.93
N ALA A 80 10.77 19.22 9.08
CA ALA A 80 11.56 19.96 10.08
C ALA A 80 11.96 21.39 9.64
N GLY A 81 11.67 21.80 8.40
CA GLY A 81 12.12 23.08 7.83
C GLY A 81 11.24 24.31 8.11
N ARG A 82 10.28 24.26 9.04
CA ARG A 82 9.39 25.42 9.34
C ARG A 82 9.42 25.86 10.81
N LYS A 83 10.54 26.38 11.30
CA LYS A 83 10.69 27.40 12.38
C LYS A 83 12.08 28.05 12.16
N SER A 84 12.34 29.35 12.27
CA SER A 84 11.64 30.50 12.83
C SER A 84 12.18 31.76 12.12
N ILE A 85 11.32 32.66 11.63
CA ILE A 85 11.70 34.05 11.34
C ILE A 85 11.91 34.74 12.69
N ALA A 86 13.16 34.93 13.09
CA ALA A 86 13.50 35.80 14.21
C ALA A 86 13.41 37.24 13.72
N SER A 87 12.42 37.98 14.25
CA SER A 87 12.33 39.43 14.11
C SER A 87 13.45 40.09 14.90
N SER A 88 14.49 40.55 14.21
CA SER A 88 15.45 41.50 14.77
C SER A 88 14.79 42.87 14.83
N GLN A 89 14.23 43.25 15.98
CA GLN A 89 14.02 44.67 16.27
C GLN A 89 15.37 45.30 16.59
N SER A 90 15.79 46.18 15.68
CA SER A 90 16.88 47.13 15.81
C SER A 90 16.61 48.04 17.01
N ASN A 91 17.54 48.10 17.95
CA ASN A 91 17.57 49.13 18.98
C ASN A 91 18.76 50.04 18.69
N GLN A 92 18.49 51.19 18.08
CA GLN A 92 19.28 52.42 18.17
C GLN A 92 18.31 53.59 18.27
#